data_AF-V5V2L0-F1
#
_entry.id   AF-V5V2L0-F1
#
_cell.length_a   1.000
_cell.length_b   1.000
_cell.length_c   1.000
_cell.angle_alpha   90.00
_cell.angle_beta   90.00
_cell.angle_gamma   90.00
#
_symmetry.space_group_name_H-M   'P 1'
#
loop_
_entity.id
_entity.type
_entity.pdbx_description
1 polymer ?
#
loop_
_entity_poly.entity_id
_entity_poly.type
_entity_poly.pdbx_seq_one_letter_code
_entity_poly.pdbx_strand_id
1 'polypeptide(L)'
;MRVLDLPLKAIRRPLIRQTDPAKVEALMASIAEIGQQEPIDVLEVEGQYYGFSGCHRYEACQRLGLPTIRARVRRAPRSVLNLHLA
;
A
#
# COMPACT_ATOMS: atom_id res chain seq x y z
N MET A 1 -12.57 -1.15 -10.27
CA MET A 1 -11.31 -1.29 -9.49
C MET A 1 -10.94 -2.75 -9.45
N ARG A 2 -9.65 -3.11 -9.46
CA ARG A 2 -9.19 -4.52 -9.44
C ARG A 2 -8.31 -4.76 -8.23
N VAL A 3 -8.44 -5.91 -7.58
CA VAL A 3 -7.55 -6.30 -6.48
C VAL A 3 -6.46 -7.20 -7.06
N LEU A 4 -5.20 -6.82 -6.83
CA LEU A 4 -4.01 -7.48 -7.35
C LEU A 4 -2.95 -7.53 -6.26
N ASP A 5 -2.12 -8.58 -6.26
CA ASP A 5 -0.93 -8.63 -5.42
C ASP A 5 0.20 -7.91 -6.15
N LEU A 6 0.57 -6.74 -5.65
CA LEU A 6 1.62 -5.90 -6.24
C LEU A 6 2.94 -6.10 -5.49
N PRO A 7 4.09 -6.17 -6.18
CA PRO A 7 5.38 -6.11 -5.50
C PRO A 7 5.50 -4.84 -4.67
N LEU A 8 5.92 -4.94 -3.40
CA LEU A 8 6.07 -3.76 -2.53
C LEU A 8 6.96 -2.69 -3.21
N LYS A 9 8.06 -3.15 -3.83
CA LYS A 9 9.03 -2.30 -4.55
C LYS A 9 8.44 -1.57 -5.77
N ALA A 10 7.32 -2.02 -6.32
CA ALA A 10 6.67 -1.38 -7.46
C ALA A 10 5.77 -0.20 -7.03
N ILE A 11 5.44 -0.07 -5.74
CA ILE A 11 4.53 0.95 -5.22
C ILE A 11 5.34 2.17 -4.79
N ARG A 12 5.18 3.28 -5.51
CA ARG A 12 5.76 4.58 -5.14
C ARG A 12 4.94 5.21 -4.02
N ARG A 13 5.61 5.60 -2.93
CA ARG A 13 4.98 6.28 -1.79
C ARG A 13 5.59 7.68 -1.63
N PRO A 14 5.09 8.68 -2.38
CA PRO A 14 5.68 10.03 -2.40
C PRO A 14 5.48 10.79 -1.07
N LEU A 15 4.47 10.41 -0.29
CA LEU A 15 4.19 11.00 1.01
C LEU A 15 4.64 10.05 2.12
N ILE A 16 5.65 10.47 2.89
CA ILE A 16 6.06 9.78 4.11
C ILE A 16 5.05 10.15 5.19
N ARG A 17 4.26 9.18 5.63
CA ARG A 17 3.34 9.35 6.76
C ARG A 17 3.89 8.61 7.95
N GLN A 18 3.82 9.24 9.12
CA GLN A 18 4.10 8.56 10.38
C GLN A 18 3.10 7.43 10.58
N THR A 19 3.62 6.32 11.05
CA THR A 19 2.88 5.12 11.44
C THR A 19 3.05 4.94 12.94
N ASP A 20 2.00 4.42 13.57
CA ASP A 20 2.05 4.00 14.96
C ASP A 20 2.74 2.61 15.04
N PRO A 21 3.90 2.50 15.71
CA PRO A 21 4.61 1.24 15.84
C PRO A 21 3.77 0.12 16.46
N ALA A 22 2.95 0.41 17.48
CA ALA A 22 2.14 -0.61 18.14
C ALA A 22 1.10 -1.19 17.19
N LYS A 23 0.53 -0.34 16.34
CA LYS A 23 -0.42 -0.76 15.30
C LYS A 23 0.26 -1.55 14.19
N VAL A 24 1.49 -1.19 13.83
CA VAL A 24 2.29 -1.97 12.86
C VAL A 24 2.57 -3.36 13.40
N GLU A 25 3.03 -3.49 14.65
CA GLU A 25 3.29 -4.81 15.26
C GLU A 25 2.03 -5.68 15.34
N ALA A 26 0.89 -5.10 15.75
CA ALA A 26 -0.39 -5.83 15.76
C ALA A 26 -0.81 -6.30 14.35
N LEU A 27 -0.61 -5.46 13.32
CA LEU A 27 -0.86 -5.83 11.94
C LEU A 27 0.13 -6.87 11.44
N MET A 28 1.40 -6.82 11.86
CA MET A 28 2.40 -7.84 11.51
C MET A 28 1.98 -9.20 12.05
N ALA A 29 1.59 -9.27 13.33
CA ALA A 29 1.10 -10.51 13.94
C ALA A 29 -0.12 -11.06 13.18
N SER A 30 -1.11 -10.21 12.91
CA SER A 30 -2.32 -10.61 12.17
C SER A 30 -2.00 -11.05 10.74
N ILE A 31 -1.16 -10.33 10.00
CA ILE A 31 -0.79 -10.66 8.62
C ILE A 31 0.03 -11.95 8.57
N ALA A 32 0.90 -12.20 9.55
CA ALA A 32 1.67 -13.44 9.62
C ALA A 32 0.78 -14.66 9.90
N GLU A 33 -0.28 -14.50 10.70
CA GLU A 33 -1.19 -15.59 11.08
C GLU A 33 -2.24 -15.89 9.98
N ILE A 34 -2.93 -14.86 9.48
CA ILE A 34 -4.09 -15.03 8.59
C ILE A 34 -3.90 -14.37 7.21
N GLY A 35 -2.73 -13.80 6.92
CA GLY A 35 -2.50 -13.03 5.70
C GLY A 35 -3.20 -11.67 5.71
N GLN A 36 -2.90 -10.84 4.69
CA GLN A 36 -3.55 -9.55 4.53
C GLN A 36 -4.98 -9.71 4.01
N GLN A 37 -5.96 -9.53 4.90
CA GLN A 37 -7.39 -9.60 4.55
C GLN A 37 -7.85 -8.41 3.72
N GLU A 38 -7.54 -7.20 4.19
CA GLU A 38 -7.97 -5.98 3.50
C GLU A 38 -6.87 -5.37 2.63
N PRO A 39 -7.15 -5.10 1.33
CA PRO A 39 -6.17 -4.51 0.44
C PRO A 39 -5.88 -3.03 0.78
N ILE A 40 -4.69 -2.56 0.41
CA ILE A 40 -4.38 -1.12 0.39
C ILE A 40 -4.92 -0.48 -0.89
N ASP A 41 -5.21 0.82 -0.89
CA ASP A 41 -5.61 1.50 -2.14
C ASP A 41 -4.38 2.06 -2.86
N VAL A 42 -4.31 1.76 -4.15
CA VAL A 42 -3.21 2.14 -5.04
C VAL A 42 -3.79 2.82 -6.28
N LEU A 43 -3.18 3.94 -6.64
CA LEU A 43 -3.48 4.67 -7.87
C LEU A 43 -2.53 4.22 -8.98
N GLU A 44 -3.07 3.81 -10.12
CA GLU A 44 -2.28 3.53 -11.32
C GLU A 44 -2.37 4.73 -12.27
N VAL A 45 -1.24 5.38 -12.52
CA VAL A 45 -1.12 6.55 -13.39
C VAL A 45 0.05 6.34 -14.35
N GLU A 46 -0.23 6.36 -15.65
CA GLU A 46 0.79 6.19 -16.70
C GLU A 46 1.64 4.91 -16.51
N GLY A 47 1.01 3.82 -16.04
CA GLY A 47 1.68 2.53 -15.79
C GLY A 47 2.52 2.47 -14.51
N GLN A 48 2.48 3.52 -13.67
CA GLN A 48 3.14 3.57 -12.38
C GLN A 48 2.11 3.43 -11.24
N TYR A 49 2.49 2.74 -10.17
CA TYR A 49 1.65 2.54 -9.00
C TYR A 49 2.03 3.50 -7.87
N TYR A 50 1.03 4.20 -7.32
CA TYR A 50 1.20 5.16 -6.23
C TYR A 50 0.34 4.79 -5.02
N GLY A 51 0.97 4.64 -3.86
CA GLY A 51 0.31 4.30 -2.61
C GLY A 51 0.13 5.52 -1.71
N PHE A 52 -1.13 5.85 -1.39
CA PHE A 52 -1.47 6.95 -0.48
C PHE A 52 -2.14 6.47 0.81
N SER A 53 -2.81 5.31 0.80
CA SER A 53 -3.46 4.75 2.00
C SER A 53 -2.70 3.53 2.53
N GLY A 54 -3.13 3.02 3.68
CA GLY A 54 -2.61 1.77 4.22
C GLY A 54 -1.13 1.78 4.63
N CYS A 55 -0.62 2.91 5.13
CA CYS A 55 0.80 3.04 5.53
C CYS A 55 1.22 1.97 6.56
N HIS A 56 0.41 1.75 7.60
CA HIS A 56 0.68 0.70 8.60
C HIS A 56 0.72 -0.71 8.01
N ARG A 57 -0.21 -1.03 7.09
CA ARG A 57 -0.24 -2.33 6.40
C ARG A 57 0.98 -2.53 5.50
N TYR A 58 1.34 -1.48 4.75
CA TYR A 58 2.52 -1.50 3.90
C TYR A 58 3.79 -1.70 4.69
N GLU A 59 3.95 -0.98 5.80
CA GLU A 59 5.10 -1.14 6.69
C GLU A 59 5.13 -2.52 7.34
N ALA A 60 3.98 -3.03 7.81
CA ALA A 60 3.90 -4.38 8.35
C ALA A 60 4.37 -5.43 7.32
N CYS A 61 3.86 -5.37 6.08
CA CYS A 61 4.31 -6.26 5.00
C CYS A 61 5.81 -6.09 4.69
N GLN A 62 6.32 -4.86 4.74
CA GLN A 62 7.74 -4.56 4.53
C GLN A 62 8.62 -5.16 5.63
N ARG A 63 8.26 -4.98 6.90
CA ARG A 63 8.99 -5.52 8.06
C ARG A 63 8.94 -7.04 8.12
N LEU A 64 7.83 -7.64 7.69
CA LEU A 64 7.70 -9.09 7.52
C LEU A 64 8.49 -9.65 6.32
N GLY A 65 9.07 -8.79 5.47
CA GLY A 65 9.83 -9.23 4.29
C GLY A 65 8.96 -9.85 3.19
N LEU A 66 7.67 -9.54 3.15
CA LEU A 66 6.77 -10.08 2.13
C LEU A 66 7.14 -9.53 0.74
N PRO A 67 7.13 -10.34 -0.32
CA PRO A 67 7.49 -9.87 -1.67
C PRO A 67 6.40 -8.97 -2.27
N THR A 68 5.14 -9.23 -1.91
CA THR A 68 3.95 -8.58 -2.47
C THR A 68 3.00 -8.11 -1.38
N ILE A 69 2.10 -7.19 -1.76
CA ILE A 69 1.00 -6.71 -0.92
C ILE A 69 -0.30 -6.68 -1.72
N ARG A 70 -1.40 -7.07 -1.09
CA ARG A 70 -2.73 -7.04 -1.68
C ARG A 70 -3.16 -5.58 -1.85
N ALA A 71 -3.41 -5.17 -3.08
CA ALA A 71 -3.69 -3.79 -3.44
C ALA A 71 -4.95 -3.70 -4.31
N ARG A 72 -5.84 -2.77 -3.95
CA ARG A 72 -6.98 -2.35 -4.77
C ARG A 72 -6.49 -1.24 -5.69
N VAL A 73 -6.27 -1.61 -6.95
CA VAL A 73 -5.76 -0.72 -7.99
C VAL A 73 -6.91 0.02 -8.68
N ARG A 74 -6.77 1.34 -8.75
CA ARG A 74 -7.63 2.24 -9.51
C ARG A 74 -6.80 3.02 -10.51
N ARG A 75 -7.12 2.88 -11.80
CA ARG A 75 -6.52 3.69 -12.85
C ARG A 75 -7.06 5.12 -12.77
N ALA A 76 -6.18 6.10 -12.88
CA ALA A 76 -6.56 7.51 -12.87
C ALA A 76 -5.65 8.36 -13.75
N PRO A 77 -6.13 9.52 -14.23
CA PRO A 77 -5.29 10.48 -14.94
C PRO A 77 -4.36 11.20 -13.96
N ARG A 78 -3.31 11.84 -14.51
CA ARG A 78 -2.31 12.60 -13.75
C ARG A 78 -2.91 13.76 -12.95
N SER A 79 -4.02 14.34 -13.40
CA SER A 79 -4.76 15.35 -12.64
C SER A 79 -5.22 14.84 -11.26
N VAL A 80 -5.64 13.57 -11.18
CA VAL A 80 -6.05 12.96 -9.90
C VAL A 80 -4.84 12.69 -9.00
N LEU A 81 -3.70 12.31 -9.58
CA LEU A 81 -2.44 12.16 -8.84
C LEU A 81 -2.03 13.48 -8.18
N ASN A 82 -2.10 14.58 -8.94
CA ASN A 82 -1.73 15.90 -8.45
C ASN A 82 -2.58 16.35 -7.25
N LEU A 83 -3.88 16.00 -7.24
CA LEU A 83 -4.76 16.28 -6.08
C LEU A 83 -4.35 15.53 -4.81
N HIS A 84 -3.60 14.42 -4.91
CA HIS A 84 -3.08 13.69 -3.74
C HIS A 84 -1.69 14.17 -3.32
N LEU A 85 -1.01 14.95 -4.16
CA LEU A 85 0.34 15.47 -3.93
C LEU A 85 0.35 16.93 -3.45
N ALA A 86 -0.73 17.67 -3.71
CA ALA A 86 -0.99 19.01 -3.20
C ALA A 86 -1.49 18.97 -1.75
#